data_AF-K2B8R2-F1
#
_entry.id   AF-K2B8R2-F1
#
_cell.length_a   1.000
_cell.length_b   1.000
_cell.length_c   1.000
_cell.angle_alpha   90.00
_cell.angle_beta   90.00
_cell.angle_gamma   90.00
#
_symmetry.space_group_name_H-M   'P 1'
#
loop_
_entity.id
_entity.type
_entity.pdbx_description
1 polymer ?
#
loop_
_entity_poly.entity_id
_entity_poly.type
_entity_poly.pdbx_seq_one_letter_code
_entity_poly.pdbx_strand_id
1 'polypeptide(L)'
;ATWPGPVTWLFPASKHVPSWIRGNHDSVAVRVTAHPIARALCEQFGGPIISTSCNKSGDPPMRDIRSIQLTLHDTVDCVIGGKLGGSMRPSEIRDALTGEVIRA
;
A
#
# COMPACT_ATOMS: atom_id res chain seq x y z
N ALA A 1 -17.62 9.12 -2.96
CA ALA A 1 -16.46 8.75 -2.12
C ALA A 1 -15.62 7.71 -2.87
N THR A 2 -14.29 7.78 -2.84
CA THR A 2 -13.38 6.88 -3.59
C THR A 2 -12.85 5.70 -2.74
N TRP A 3 -13.21 5.63 -1.46
CA TRP A 3 -12.89 4.55 -0.55
C TRP A 3 -14.15 3.74 -0.17
N PRO A 4 -14.00 2.42 0.10
CA PRO A 4 -12.80 1.59 -0.12
C PRO A 4 -12.43 1.45 -1.59
N GLY A 5 -11.15 1.46 -1.94
CA GLY A 5 -10.75 1.40 -3.35
C GLY A 5 -9.27 1.63 -3.64
N PRO A 6 -8.88 1.66 -4.92
CA PRO A 6 -7.51 1.82 -5.37
C PRO A 6 -7.07 3.31 -5.42
N VAL A 7 -7.54 4.12 -4.48
CA VAL A 7 -7.15 5.54 -4.35
C VAL A 7 -6.42 5.72 -3.03
N THR A 8 -5.25 6.33 -3.07
CA THR A 8 -4.46 6.73 -1.90
C THR A 8 -4.58 8.23 -1.74
N TRP A 9 -4.79 8.70 -0.51
CA TRP A 9 -4.92 10.12 -0.20
C TRP A 9 -3.76 10.57 0.67
N LEU A 10 -3.19 11.74 0.36
CA LEU A 10 -2.20 12.42 1.18
C LEU A 10 -2.94 13.30 2.19
N PHE A 11 -2.73 13.04 3.48
CA PHE A 11 -3.23 13.89 4.57
C PHE A 11 -2.07 14.59 5.26
N PRO A 12 -2.28 15.76 5.87
CA PRO A 12 -1.32 16.31 6.82
C PRO A 12 -0.95 15.28 7.88
N ALA A 13 0.34 15.04 8.05
CA ALA A 13 0.83 14.09 9.03
C ALA A 13 0.65 14.66 10.44
N SER A 14 0.03 13.90 11.33
CA SER A 14 -0.04 14.27 12.75
C SER A 14 1.31 14.03 13.43
N LYS A 15 1.49 14.61 14.63
CA LYS A 15 2.66 14.34 15.49
C LYS A 15 2.87 12.86 15.85
N HIS A 16 1.84 12.02 15.68
CA HIS A 16 1.90 10.58 15.96
C HIS A 16 2.42 9.77 14.76
N VAL A 17 2.54 10.38 13.57
CA VAL A 17 3.10 9.71 12.40
C VAL A 17 4.63 9.74 12.50
N PRO A 18 5.30 8.58 12.58
CA PRO A 18 6.76 8.56 12.66
C PRO A 18 7.43 9.17 11.42
N SER A 19 8.58 9.81 11.60
CA SER A 19 9.35 10.39 10.49
C SER A 19 9.75 9.34 9.45
N TRP A 20 10.04 8.10 9.85
CA TRP A 20 10.37 7.02 8.94
C TRP A 20 9.19 6.54 8.07
N ILE A 21 7.96 6.96 8.38
CA ILE A 21 6.77 6.72 7.54
C ILE A 21 6.58 7.85 6.53
N ARG A 22 6.62 9.10 7.00
CA ARG A 22 6.39 10.27 6.15
C ARG A 22 7.65 10.74 5.40
N GLY A 23 8.82 10.19 5.72
CA GLY A 23 10.11 10.67 5.23
C GLY A 23 10.32 12.15 5.56
N ASN A 24 10.72 12.92 4.55
CA ASN A 24 10.90 14.36 4.65
C ASN A 24 9.62 15.16 4.33
N HIS A 25 8.47 14.50 4.22
CA HIS A 25 7.20 15.14 3.87
C HIS A 25 6.38 15.47 5.12
N ASP A 26 5.61 16.55 5.07
CA ASP A 26 4.64 16.92 6.11
C ASP A 26 3.28 16.23 5.95
N SER A 27 3.17 15.30 4.99
CA SER A 27 1.99 14.51 4.71
C SER A 27 2.23 13.01 4.86
N VAL A 28 1.14 12.26 5.04
CA VAL A 28 1.11 10.81 5.10
C VAL A 28 0.13 10.25 4.07
N ALA A 29 0.56 9.23 3.34
CA ALA A 29 -0.27 8.52 2.38
C ALA A 29 -1.10 7.44 3.07
N VAL A 30 -2.43 7.53 2.95
CA VAL A 30 -3.37 6.57 3.54
C VAL A 30 -4.24 5.97 2.44
N ARG A 31 -4.60 4.70 2.58
CA ARG A 31 -5.54 4.03 1.68
C ARG A 31 -6.44 3.09 2.46
N VAL A 32 -7.75 3.18 2.22
CA VAL A 32 -8.72 2.16 2.64
C VAL A 32 -8.93 1.20 1.47
N THR A 33 -8.37 -0.01 1.59
CA THR A 33 -8.38 -1.00 0.51
C THR A 33 -9.74 -1.68 0.35
N ALA A 34 -10.17 -1.90 -0.89
CA ALA A 34 -11.31 -2.76 -1.21
C ALA A 34 -10.91 -4.25 -1.38
N HIS A 35 -9.62 -4.57 -1.32
CA HIS A 35 -9.15 -5.94 -1.52
C HIS A 35 -9.47 -6.80 -0.29
N PRO A 36 -10.23 -7.90 -0.43
CA PRO A 36 -10.79 -8.64 0.71
C PRO A 36 -9.71 -9.19 1.65
N ILE A 37 -8.63 -9.76 1.10
CA ILE A 37 -7.54 -10.31 1.92
C ILE A 37 -6.79 -9.22 2.69
N ALA A 38 -6.44 -8.11 2.04
CA ALA A 38 -5.74 -7.00 2.69
C ALA A 38 -6.61 -6.32 3.74
N ARG A 39 -7.93 -6.20 3.49
CA ARG A 39 -8.90 -5.71 4.47
C ARG A 39 -8.95 -6.63 5.69
N ALA A 40 -9.13 -7.94 5.48
CA ALA A 40 -9.16 -8.92 6.57
C ALA A 40 -7.84 -8.91 7.37
N LEU A 41 -6.69 -8.73 6.71
CA LEU A 41 -5.40 -8.60 7.38
C LEU A 41 -5.35 -7.37 8.29
N CYS A 42 -5.80 -6.20 7.81
CA CYS A 42 -5.86 -4.99 8.63
C CYS A 42 -6.82 -5.16 9.83
N GLU A 43 -7.99 -5.77 9.60
CA GLU A 43 -9.00 -6.02 10.64
C GLU A 43 -8.46 -6.97 11.72
N GLN A 44 -7.77 -8.05 11.33
CA GLN A 44 -7.17 -9.00 12.28
C GLN A 44 -5.93 -8.43 12.99
N PHE A 45 -5.15 -7.59 12.32
CA PHE A 45 -4.01 -6.91 12.94
C PHE A 45 -4.45 -5.85 13.97
N GLY A 46 -5.68 -5.32 13.83
CA GLY A 46 -6.24 -4.33 14.75
C GLY A 46 -5.66 -2.91 14.58
N GLY A 47 -4.99 -2.63 13.46
CA GLY A 47 -4.31 -1.36 13.22
C GLY A 47 -3.95 -1.11 11.75
N PRO A 48 -3.32 0.05 11.46
CA PRO A 48 -2.83 0.35 10.12
C PRO A 48 -1.65 -0.53 9.75
N ILE A 49 -1.61 -0.98 8.50
CA ILE A 49 -0.49 -1.73 7.94
C ILE A 49 0.24 -0.84 6.94
N ILE A 50 1.56 -0.77 7.09
CA ILE A 50 2.43 -0.07 6.15
C ILE A 50 2.73 -1.04 5.01
N SER A 51 2.57 -0.58 3.77
CA SER A 51 2.77 -1.43 2.59
C SER A 51 3.48 -0.68 1.48
N THR A 52 4.35 -1.38 0.78
CA THR A 52 4.95 -0.97 -0.50
C THR A 52 4.56 -1.96 -1.59
N SER A 53 5.03 -1.75 -2.82
CA SER A 53 4.94 -2.78 -3.86
C SER A 53 5.83 -3.98 -3.51
N CYS A 54 5.37 -5.20 -3.83
CA CYS A 54 6.10 -6.43 -3.56
C CYS A 54 7.21 -6.63 -4.60
N ASN A 55 8.36 -6.01 -4.38
CA ASN A 55 9.55 -6.10 -5.22
C ASN A 55 10.81 -5.76 -4.44
N LYS A 56 11.97 -6.15 -4.98
CA LYS A 56 13.24 -5.54 -4.61
C LYS A 56 13.29 -4.12 -5.19
N SER A 57 13.90 -3.19 -4.48
CA SER A 57 13.98 -1.79 -4.90
C SER A 57 14.57 -1.67 -6.31
N GLY A 58 13.83 -1.03 -7.22
CA GLY A 58 14.21 -0.89 -8.63
C GLY A 58 13.56 -1.89 -9.58
N ASP A 59 13.10 -3.04 -9.08
CA ASP A 59 12.49 -4.09 -9.90
C ASP A 59 10.97 -3.90 -10.08
N PRO A 60 10.37 -4.45 -11.16
CA PRO A 60 8.92 -4.51 -11.31
C PRO A 60 8.23 -5.26 -10.16
N PRO A 61 7.00 -4.85 -9.76
CA PRO A 61 6.21 -5.58 -8.76
C PRO A 61 5.92 -7.03 -9.18
N MET A 62 6.21 -7.98 -8.29
CA MET A 62 5.82 -9.38 -8.46
C MET A 62 4.32 -9.54 -8.28
N ARG A 63 3.73 -10.42 -9.09
CA ARG A 63 2.27 -10.61 -9.19
C ARG A 63 1.83 -12.06 -9.05
N ASP A 64 2.75 -12.94 -8.73
CA ASP A 64 2.50 -14.36 -8.54
C ASP A 64 3.37 -14.90 -7.41
N ILE A 65 2.85 -15.92 -6.74
CA ILE A 65 3.49 -16.51 -5.55
C ILE A 65 4.83 -17.15 -5.90
N ARG A 66 4.96 -17.74 -7.11
CA ARG A 66 6.18 -18.44 -7.52
C ARG A 66 7.34 -17.45 -7.63
N SER A 67 7.15 -16.30 -8.25
CA SER A 67 8.14 -15.23 -8.32
C SER A 67 8.54 -14.74 -6.92
N ILE A 68 7.55 -14.52 -6.03
CA ILE A 68 7.81 -14.10 -4.64
C ILE A 68 8.66 -15.15 -3.91
N GLN A 69 8.32 -16.43 -4.02
CA GLN A 69 9.10 -17.50 -3.39
C GLN A 69 10.52 -17.55 -3.96
N LEU A 70 10.70 -17.50 -5.28
CA LEU A 70 12.03 -17.53 -5.88
C LEU A 70 12.91 -16.33 -5.49
N THR A 71 12.31 -15.14 -5.32
CA THR A 71 13.07 -13.89 -5.13
C THR A 71 13.19 -13.45 -3.67
N LEU A 72 12.19 -13.74 -2.82
CA LEU A 72 12.04 -13.21 -1.47
C LEU A 72 11.88 -14.27 -0.37
N HIS A 73 11.92 -15.57 -0.66
CA HIS A 73 11.67 -16.64 0.35
C HIS A 73 12.45 -16.47 1.66
N ASP A 74 13.73 -16.11 1.59
CA ASP A 74 14.59 -15.96 2.77
C ASP A 74 14.50 -14.57 3.42
N THR A 75 13.67 -13.67 2.89
CA THR A 75 13.59 -12.27 3.33
C THR A 75 12.26 -11.88 3.97
N VAL A 76 11.28 -12.77 3.94
CA VAL A 76 9.93 -12.51 4.48
C VAL A 76 9.48 -13.67 5.37
N ASP A 77 8.80 -13.35 6.47
CA ASP A 77 8.30 -14.37 7.40
C ASP A 77 7.13 -15.18 6.82
N CYS A 78 6.36 -14.59 5.90
CA CYS A 78 5.15 -15.20 5.37
C CYS A 78 4.79 -14.66 3.97
N VAL A 79 4.16 -15.52 3.16
CA VAL A 79 3.53 -15.15 1.88
C VAL A 79 2.06 -15.59 1.92
N ILE A 80 1.14 -14.63 1.80
CA ILE A 80 -0.30 -14.90 1.75
C ILE A 80 -0.73 -14.96 0.28
N GLY A 81 -1.17 -16.13 -0.16
CA GLY A 81 -1.71 -16.33 -1.51
C GLY A 81 -3.13 -15.79 -1.68
N GLY A 82 -3.45 -15.34 -2.90
CA GLY A 82 -4.78 -14.85 -3.23
C GLY A 82 -4.88 -14.33 -4.66
N LYS A 83 -6.12 -14.13 -5.14
CA LYS A 83 -6.34 -13.45 -6.42
C LYS A 83 -6.01 -11.97 -6.27
N LEU A 84 -5.22 -11.44 -7.20
CA LEU A 84 -5.00 -10.00 -7.30
C LEU A 84 -6.28 -9.30 -7.76
N GLY A 85 -6.46 -8.04 -7.35
CA GLY A 85 -7.61 -7.19 -7.72
C GLY A 85 -7.63 -6.68 -9.17
N GLY A 86 -6.87 -7.29 -10.09
CA GLY A 86 -6.88 -6.98 -11.53
C GLY A 86 -6.21 -5.66 -11.96
N SER A 87 -5.98 -4.71 -11.05
CA SER A 87 -5.30 -3.45 -11.39
C SER A 87 -3.86 -3.69 -11.84
N MET A 88 -3.54 -3.22 -13.05
CA MET A 88 -2.18 -3.28 -13.61
C MET A 88 -1.33 -2.07 -13.24
N ARG A 89 -1.97 -0.96 -12.85
CA ARG A 89 -1.30 0.27 -12.40
C ARG A 89 -1.34 0.38 -10.87
N PRO A 90 -0.36 1.05 -10.25
CA PRO A 90 -0.44 1.45 -8.85
C PRO A 90 -1.71 2.27 -8.58
N SER A 91 -2.05 2.43 -7.29
CA SER A 91 -3.18 3.29 -6.91
C SER A 91 -2.95 4.73 -7.36
N GLU A 92 -4.04 5.38 -7.72
CA GLU A 92 -4.09 6.84 -7.84
C GLU A 92 -3.65 7.49 -6.52
N ILE A 93 -2.96 8.64 -6.57
CA ILE A 93 -2.61 9.44 -5.39
C ILE A 93 -3.22 10.82 -5.54
N ARG A 94 -3.97 11.26 -4.53
CA ARG A 94 -4.58 12.59 -4.46
C ARG A 94 -4.19 13.32 -3.18
N ASP A 95 -4.08 14.64 -3.25
CA ASP A 95 -4.00 15.47 -2.05
C ASP A 95 -5.38 15.65 -1.41
N ALA A 96 -5.50 15.41 -0.10
CA ALA A 96 -6.80 15.45 0.59
C ALA A 96 -7.31 16.87 0.86
N LEU A 97 -6.44 17.89 0.85
CA LEU A 97 -6.82 19.27 1.07
C LEU A 97 -7.21 19.97 -0.23
N THR A 98 -6.45 19.74 -1.30
CA THR A 98 -6.64 20.43 -2.60
C THR A 98 -7.46 19.61 -3.59
N GLY A 99 -7.49 18.29 -3.43
CA GLY A 99 -8.07 17.36 -4.41
C GLY A 99 -7.21 17.12 -5.65
N GLU A 100 -6.00 17.70 -5.70
CA GLU A 100 -5.06 17.55 -6.81
C GLU A 100 -4.65 16.08 -6.99
N VAL A 101 -4.60 15.62 -8.25
CA VAL A 101 -4.11 14.28 -8.60
C VAL A 101 -2.60 14.34 -8.79
N ILE A 102 -1.87 13.78 -7.82
CA ILE A 102 -0.39 13.70 -7.84
C ILE A 102 0.08 12.55 -8.74
N ARG A 103 -0.72 11.46 -8.83
CA ARG A 103 -0.46 10.32 -9.71
C ARG A 103 -1.77 9.70 -10.17
N ALA A 104 -1.94 9.53 -11.49
CA ALA A 104 -3.14 8.98 -12.15
C ALA A 104 -3.07 7.47 -12.46
#